data_AF-A0A960EUC6-F1
#
_entry.id   AF-A0A960EUC6-F1
#
_cell.length_a   1.000
_cell.length_b   1.000
_cell.length_c   1.000
_cell.angle_alpha   90.00
_cell.angle_beta   90.00
_cell.angle_gamma   90.00
#
_symmetry.space_group_name_H-M   'P 1'
#
loop_
_entity.id
_entity.type
_entity.pdbx_description
1 polymer ?
#
loop_
_entity_poly.entity_id
_entity_poly.type
_entity_poly.pdbx_seq_one_letter_code
_entity_poly.pdbx_strand_id
1 'polypeptide(L)'
;YGMHWCANVVAGREGTAAAVLLRAASPVTGLEAMREARKAARRDVDLMNGPAKLCQALGIDRSQNGIDVCAPRAAVTFRDDGVAPPGEPAIGPRVGISAAKEHPWRFSVSGDPNRSRPWD
;
A
#
# COMPACT_ATOMS: atom_id res chain seq x y z
N TYR A 1 0.33 16.76 -11.32
CA TYR A 1 0.37 15.31 -10.99
C TYR A 1 1.44 14.68 -11.88
N GLY A 2 2.46 14.02 -11.33
CA GLY A 2 3.55 13.48 -12.17
C GLY A 2 4.80 12.96 -11.45
N MET A 3 4.91 13.09 -10.12
CA MET A 3 6.11 12.65 -9.39
C MET A 3 5.92 11.41 -8.50
N HIS A 4 4.69 10.90 -8.36
CA HIS A 4 4.39 9.86 -7.37
C HIS A 4 3.63 8.70 -7.99
N TRP A 5 4.14 7.49 -7.73
CA TRP A 5 3.52 6.23 -8.12
C TRP A 5 2.54 5.75 -7.05
N CYS A 6 1.51 5.02 -7.47
CA CYS A 6 0.59 4.31 -6.60
C CYS A 6 0.52 2.85 -7.07
N ALA A 7 0.73 1.91 -6.15
CA ALA A 7 0.64 0.48 -6.44
C ALA A 7 -0.81 0.00 -6.28
N ASN A 8 -1.42 -0.45 -7.38
CA ASN A 8 -2.73 -1.08 -7.38
C ASN A 8 -2.58 -2.53 -7.84
N VAL A 9 -3.31 -3.44 -7.20
CA VAL A 9 -3.33 -4.86 -7.55
C VAL A 9 -4.71 -5.19 -8.10
N VAL A 10 -4.78 -5.71 -9.31
CA VAL A 10 -6.04 -6.16 -9.90
C VAL A 10 -6.53 -7.39 -9.13
N ALA A 11 -7.76 -7.32 -8.64
CA ALA A 11 -8.37 -8.36 -7.80
C ALA A 11 -9.78 -8.77 -8.29
N GLY A 12 -10.16 -8.31 -9.48
CA GLY A 12 -11.42 -8.64 -10.13
C GLY A 12 -11.34 -9.87 -11.02
N ARG A 13 -12.51 -10.37 -11.44
CA ARG A 13 -12.61 -11.33 -12.54
C ARG A 13 -12.24 -10.67 -13.86
N GLU A 14 -11.79 -11.46 -14.81
CA GLU A 14 -11.58 -10.99 -16.19
C GLU A 14 -12.85 -10.31 -16.72
N GLY A 15 -12.67 -9.18 -17.40
CA GLY A 15 -13.76 -8.32 -17.87
C GLY A 15 -14.28 -7.30 -16.84
N THR A 16 -13.87 -7.37 -15.58
CA THR A 16 -14.28 -6.42 -14.53
C THR A 16 -13.10 -5.57 -14.03
N ALA A 17 -13.21 -4.24 -14.15
CA ALA A 17 -12.24 -3.32 -13.59
C ALA A 17 -12.38 -3.22 -12.05
N ALA A 18 -11.65 -4.06 -11.32
CA ALA A 18 -11.56 -3.99 -9.86
C ALA A 18 -10.10 -4.16 -9.40
N ALA A 19 -9.65 -3.25 -8.54
CA ALA A 19 -8.30 -3.25 -8.00
C ALA A 19 -8.26 -2.75 -6.55
N VAL A 20 -7.24 -3.17 -5.81
CA VAL A 20 -6.95 -2.74 -4.44
C VAL A 20 -5.71 -1.85 -4.46
N LEU A 21 -5.83 -0.64 -3.91
CA LEU A 21 -4.71 0.27 -3.72
C LEU A 21 -3.95 -0.08 -2.44
N LEU A 22 -2.65 -0.31 -2.53
CA LEU A 22 -1.77 -0.41 -1.38
C LEU A 22 -1.49 1.00 -0.84
N ARG A 23 -1.95 1.27 0.39
CA ARG A 23 -1.90 2.61 0.98
C ARG A 23 -0.79 2.81 1.99
N ALA A 24 -0.49 1.79 2.78
CA ALA A 24 0.55 1.82 3.78
C ALA A 24 0.96 0.40 4.15
N ALA A 25 2.16 0.26 4.72
CA ALA A 25 2.64 -0.99 5.30
C ALA A 25 3.64 -0.69 6.43
N SER A 26 3.83 -1.68 7.29
CA SER A 26 4.84 -1.67 8.35
C SER A 26 6.18 -2.17 7.77
N PRO A 27 7.29 -1.43 7.91
CA PRO A 27 8.60 -1.88 7.46
C PRO A 27 9.08 -3.08 8.30
N VAL A 28 9.44 -4.19 7.66
CA VAL A 28 9.93 -5.40 8.37
C VAL A 28 11.43 -5.61 8.14
N THR A 29 11.90 -5.45 6.91
CA THR A 29 13.31 -5.61 6.53
C THR A 29 13.72 -4.51 5.55
N GLY A 30 15.03 -4.29 5.37
CA GLY A 30 15.54 -3.31 4.40
C GLY A 30 15.38 -1.85 4.80
N LEU A 31 15.27 -1.55 6.11
CA LEU A 31 15.04 -0.19 6.61
C LEU A 31 16.09 0.82 6.14
N GLU A 32 17.36 0.43 6.02
CA GLU A 32 18.43 1.32 5.55
C GLU A 32 18.18 1.78 4.11
N ALA A 33 17.85 0.85 3.20
CA ALA A 33 17.50 1.17 1.83
C ALA A 33 16.22 2.03 1.75
N MET A 34 15.22 1.74 2.59
CA MET A 34 14.00 2.53 2.67
C MET A 34 14.27 3.96 3.14
N ARG A 35 15.12 4.15 4.16
CA ARG A 35 15.53 5.48 4.68
C ARG A 35 16.32 6.25 3.64
N GLU A 36 17.19 5.60 2.88
CA GLU A 36 17.92 6.22 1.77
C GLU A 36 16.98 6.66 0.64
N ALA A 37 16.00 5.81 0.28
CA ALA A 37 14.97 6.14 -0.69
C ALA A 37 13.99 7.23 -0.18
N ARG A 38 13.88 7.39 1.14
CA ARG A 38 12.96 8.32 1.83
C ARG A 38 13.71 9.25 2.79
N LYS A 39 14.73 9.98 2.33
CA LYS A 39 15.53 10.92 3.16
C LYS A 39 14.71 11.95 3.95
N ALA A 40 13.50 12.27 3.50
CA ALA A 40 12.59 13.17 4.19
C ALA A 40 11.85 12.54 5.39
N ALA A 41 11.83 11.21 5.51
CA ALA A 41 11.25 10.51 6.65
C ALA A 41 12.12 10.74 7.89
N ARG A 42 11.49 11.16 9.00
CA ARG A 42 12.18 11.42 10.27
C ARG A 42 12.12 10.23 11.22
N ARG A 43 11.13 9.36 11.05
CA ARG A 43 10.87 8.17 11.84
C ARG A 43 10.53 7.03 10.89
N ASP A 44 10.73 5.79 11.34
CA ASP A 44 10.45 4.62 10.50
C ASP A 44 8.97 4.52 10.11
N VAL A 45 8.08 4.94 11.01
CA VAL A 45 6.63 5.02 10.73
C VAL A 45 6.30 5.98 9.57
N ASP A 46 7.19 6.90 9.22
CA ASP A 46 7.00 7.86 8.13
C ASP A 46 7.49 7.34 6.77
N LEU A 47 8.13 6.16 6.73
CA LEU A 47 8.68 5.55 5.52
C LEU A 47 7.58 5.11 4.56
N MET A 48 6.54 4.47 5.09
CA MET A 48 5.54 3.76 4.28
C MET A 48 4.10 4.13 4.64
N ASN A 49 3.86 5.19 5.42
CA ASN A 49 2.50 5.64 5.82
C ASN A 49 1.75 6.46 4.75
N GLY A 50 1.86 6.06 3.47
CA GLY A 50 1.13 6.67 2.36
C GLY A 50 1.45 6.00 1.03
N PRO A 51 0.54 6.02 0.04
CA PRO A 51 0.65 5.19 -1.17
C PRO A 51 1.91 5.51 -1.98
N ALA A 52 2.21 6.80 -2.16
CA ALA A 52 3.43 7.26 -2.82
C ALA A 52 4.71 6.96 -2.02
N LYS A 53 4.61 7.06 -0.69
CA LYS A 53 5.75 6.81 0.21
C LYS A 53 6.13 5.34 0.19
N LEU A 54 5.13 4.46 0.24
CA LEU A 54 5.28 3.01 0.09
C LEU A 54 5.98 2.66 -1.22
N CYS A 55 5.52 3.23 -2.35
CA CYS A 55 6.14 2.95 -3.64
C CYS A 55 7.62 3.40 -3.66
N GLN A 56 7.91 4.60 -3.15
CA GLN A 56 9.28 5.10 -3.07
C GLN A 56 10.17 4.26 -2.15
N ALA A 57 9.68 3.87 -0.97
CA ALA A 57 10.43 3.06 -0.01
C ALA A 57 10.77 1.66 -0.56
N LEU A 58 9.87 1.08 -1.36
CA LEU A 58 10.05 -0.25 -1.97
C LEU A 58 10.71 -0.20 -3.37
N GLY A 59 11.02 0.99 -3.89
CA GLY A 59 11.55 1.13 -5.26
C GLY A 59 10.53 0.73 -6.34
N ILE A 60 9.23 0.84 -6.07
CA ILE A 60 8.17 0.58 -7.05
C ILE A 60 7.95 1.82 -7.91
N ASP A 61 8.08 1.65 -9.22
CA ASP A 61 7.83 2.67 -10.22
C ASP A 61 7.03 2.10 -11.42
N ARG A 62 7.02 2.83 -12.54
CA ARG A 62 6.26 2.44 -13.74
C ARG A 62 6.76 1.13 -14.37
N SER A 63 8.01 0.77 -14.18
CA SER A 63 8.61 -0.44 -14.76
C SER A 63 7.98 -1.72 -14.22
N GLN A 64 7.36 -1.66 -13.04
CA GLN A 64 6.58 -2.77 -12.47
C GLN A 64 5.10 -2.77 -12.88
N ASN A 65 4.65 -1.86 -13.75
CA ASN A 65 3.26 -1.86 -14.20
C ASN A 65 2.96 -3.08 -15.08
N GLY A 66 1.93 -3.85 -14.72
CA GLY A 66 1.49 -5.04 -15.46
C GLY A 66 2.19 -6.34 -15.08
N ILE A 67 3.05 -6.33 -14.06
CA ILE A 67 3.62 -7.57 -13.54
C ILE A 67 2.53 -8.44 -12.90
N ASP A 68 2.71 -9.75 -13.00
CA ASP A 68 1.96 -10.71 -12.21
C ASP A 68 2.64 -10.88 -10.84
N VAL A 69 2.03 -10.30 -9.81
CA VAL A 69 2.53 -10.36 -8.41
C VAL A 69 2.42 -11.76 -7.79
N CYS A 70 1.73 -12.70 -8.46
CA CYS A 70 1.64 -14.10 -8.06
C CYS A 70 2.70 -14.98 -8.74
N ALA A 71 3.42 -14.45 -9.75
CA ALA A 71 4.45 -15.21 -10.43
C ALA A 71 5.67 -15.42 -9.51
N PRO A 72 6.24 -16.66 -9.41
CA PRO A 72 7.28 -17.00 -8.44
C PRO A 72 8.56 -16.15 -8.49
N ARG A 73 8.84 -15.51 -9.64
CA ARG A 73 10.05 -14.71 -9.89
C ARG A 73 9.75 -13.28 -10.31
N ALA A 74 8.56 -12.76 -10.00
CA ALA A 74 8.26 -11.35 -10.22
C ALA A 74 9.15 -10.45 -9.35
N ALA A 75 9.43 -9.24 -9.84
CA ALA A 75 10.20 -8.24 -9.09
C ALA A 75 9.48 -7.78 -7.82
N VAL A 76 8.15 -7.91 -7.77
CA VAL A 76 7.31 -7.66 -6.58
C VAL A 76 6.38 -8.85 -6.43
N THR A 77 6.31 -9.40 -5.22
CA THR A 77 5.49 -10.57 -4.90
C THR A 77 4.76 -10.38 -3.58
N PHE A 78 3.58 -10.96 -3.45
CA PHE A 78 2.98 -11.20 -2.14
C PHE A 78 3.52 -12.49 -1.52
N ARG A 79 3.72 -12.47 -0.19
CA ARG A 79 4.10 -13.64 0.59
C ARG A 79 3.22 -13.72 1.82
N ASP A 80 2.85 -14.94 2.17
CA ASP A 80 2.20 -15.25 3.42
C ASP A 80 3.26 -15.29 4.52
N ASP A 81 3.09 -14.46 5.56
CA ASP A 81 3.96 -14.41 6.73
C ASP A 81 3.43 -15.29 7.88
N GLY A 82 2.33 -16.00 7.67
CA GLY A 82 1.66 -16.84 8.66
C GLY A 82 0.80 -16.06 9.65
N VAL A 83 0.71 -14.73 9.52
CA VAL A 83 -0.10 -13.88 10.38
C VAL A 83 -1.49 -13.72 9.79
N ALA A 84 -2.51 -14.18 10.53
CA ALA A 84 -3.89 -13.98 10.12
C ALA A 84 -4.25 -12.48 10.10
N PRO A 85 -5.08 -12.03 9.14
CA PRO A 85 -5.60 -10.66 9.14
C PRO A 85 -6.41 -10.39 10.43
N PRO A 86 -6.54 -9.12 10.86
CA PRO A 86 -7.32 -8.78 12.05
C PRO A 86 -8.77 -9.23 11.88
N GLY A 87 -9.35 -9.83 12.94
CA GLY A 87 -10.75 -10.25 12.94
C GLY A 87 -11.72 -9.09 12.72
N GLU A 88 -11.36 -7.90 13.20
CA GLU A 88 -12.11 -6.65 13.02
C GLU A 88 -11.19 -5.57 12.45
N PRO A 89 -11.08 -5.43 11.11
CA PRO A 89 -10.33 -4.33 10.52
C PRO A 89 -11.07 -3.00 10.73
N ALA A 90 -10.33 -1.90 10.84
CA ALA A 90 -10.92 -0.57 10.73
C ALA A 90 -11.39 -0.36 9.29
N ILE A 91 -12.67 -0.03 9.11
CA ILE A 91 -13.31 0.19 7.80
C ILE A 91 -13.75 1.65 7.72
N GLY A 92 -13.53 2.31 6.58
CA GLY A 92 -13.92 3.72 6.44
C GLY A 92 -13.84 4.30 5.04
N PRO A 93 -14.09 5.62 4.91
CA PRO A 93 -14.13 6.27 3.61
C PRO A 93 -12.73 6.31 2.98
N ARG A 94 -12.66 6.23 1.65
CA ARG A 94 -11.41 6.39 0.90
C ARG A 94 -10.93 7.85 0.94
N VAL A 95 -9.62 8.04 0.79
CA VAL A 95 -8.97 9.36 0.82
C VAL A 95 -8.70 9.86 -0.59
N GLY A 96 -9.01 11.14 -0.86
CA GLY A 96 -8.64 11.81 -2.11
C GLY A 96 -9.52 11.47 -3.31
N ILE A 97 -10.75 11.00 -3.08
CA ILE A 97 -11.75 10.72 -4.11
C ILE A 97 -12.83 11.81 -4.13
N SER A 98 -13.36 12.11 -5.31
CA SER A 98 -14.49 13.04 -5.48
C SER A 98 -15.85 12.35 -5.61
N ALA A 99 -15.86 11.09 -6.06
CA ALA A 99 -17.06 10.26 -6.28
C ALA A 99 -17.01 8.97 -5.45
N ALA A 100 -18.17 8.34 -5.22
CA ALA A 100 -18.30 7.09 -4.46
C ALA A 100 -17.70 7.18 -3.04
N LYS A 101 -17.94 8.31 -2.37
CA LYS A 101 -17.44 8.64 -1.02
C LYS A 101 -18.20 7.90 0.08
N GLU A 102 -19.45 7.56 -0.21
CA GLU A 102 -20.39 6.82 0.62
C GLU A 102 -19.97 5.35 0.83
N HIS A 103 -19.14 4.81 -0.07
CA HIS A 103 -18.66 3.44 0.05
C HIS A 103 -17.43 3.35 0.96
N PRO A 104 -17.48 2.55 2.04
CA PRO A 104 -16.40 2.46 3.00
C PRO A 104 -15.30 1.48 2.55
N TRP A 105 -14.78 1.67 1.34
CA TRP A 105 -13.78 0.78 0.72
C TRP A 105 -12.34 1.16 1.09
N ARG A 106 -12.08 1.40 2.38
CA ARG A 106 -10.74 1.54 2.93
C ARG A 106 -10.64 0.70 4.19
N PHE A 107 -9.66 -0.18 4.21
CA PHE A 107 -9.43 -1.15 5.27
C PHE A 107 -8.04 -0.93 5.88
N SER A 108 -7.89 -1.12 7.19
CA SER A 108 -6.59 -1.06 7.87
C SER A 108 -6.61 -1.79 9.22
N VAL A 109 -5.43 -2.13 9.74
CA VAL A 109 -5.27 -2.73 11.09
C VAL A 109 -5.46 -1.66 12.17
N SER A 110 -6.52 -1.76 12.98
CA SER A 110 -6.81 -0.78 14.05
C SER A 110 -5.61 -0.55 14.97
N GLY A 111 -5.33 0.71 15.31
CA GLY A 111 -4.20 1.08 16.18
C GLY A 111 -2.79 0.99 15.56
N ASP A 112 -2.62 0.47 14.34
CA ASP A 112 -1.29 0.40 13.71
C ASP A 112 -0.73 1.81 13.42
N PRO A 113 0.45 2.16 13.95
CA PRO A 113 1.04 3.49 13.80
C PRO A 113 1.48 3.82 12.37
N ASN A 114 1.61 2.81 11.50
CA ASN A 114 2.04 2.98 10.10
C ASN A 114 0.87 3.34 9.17
N ARG A 115 -0.36 3.44 9.67
CA ARG A 115 -1.53 3.79 8.87
C ARG A 115 -1.42 5.17 8.24
N SER A 116 -1.80 5.25 6.96
CA SER A 116 -2.00 6.54 6.30
C SER A 116 -3.36 7.14 6.68
N ARG A 117 -3.38 8.35 7.26
CA ARG A 117 -4.61 9.13 7.55
C ARG A 117 -5.64 8.33 8.38
N PRO A 118 -5.33 7.93 9.63
CA PRO A 118 -6.28 7.23 10.52
C PRO A 118 -7.56 8.08 10.76
N TRP A 119 -8.66 7.43 11.12
CA TRP A 119 -10.00 8.04 11.18
C TRP A 119 -10.88 7.53 12.33
N ASP A 120 -10.31 6.67 13.15
CA ASP A 120 -10.84 5.98 14.32
C ASP A 120 -10.01 6.37 15.54
#